data_AF-A0A2G6LJ17-F1
#
_entry.id   AF-A0A2G6LJ17-F1
#
_cell.length_a   1.000
_cell.length_b   1.000
_cell.length_c   1.000
_cell.angle_alpha   90.00
_cell.angle_beta   90.00
_cell.angle_gamma   90.00
#
_symmetry.space_group_name_H-M   'P 1'
#
loop_
_entity.id
_entity.type
_entity.pdbx_description
1 polymer ?
#
loop_
_entity_poly.entity_id
_entity_poly.type
_entity_poly.pdbx_seq_one_letter_code
_entity_poly.pdbx_strand_id
1 'polypeptide(L)'
;MNKAVCSIILTSLMLTLSSCSTTQNQILNLTGAPIGVETAKYKVSGAGGVIASVIPKNAQKSSYRYGFTIDLKKATSVSSVRIERINKDNSKTLIIDDSAKGTKSGSWQTQSPNDARSYLWGKGVGNVGWVGQSPSYNMTKSQAPWLYQSGNTKQTYLITITDLQGKVSTLTQHTIIPKNTKAVYLQILR
;
A
#
# COMPACT_ATOMS: atom_id res chain seq x y z
N MET A 1 -31.32 -50.04 -18.04
CA MET A 1 -30.01 -50.26 -17.39
C MET A 1 -29.12 -49.06 -17.67
N ASN A 2 -28.80 -48.32 -16.62
CA ASN A 2 -27.95 -47.13 -16.61
C ASN A 2 -26.51 -47.47 -17.05
N LYS A 3 -25.94 -46.67 -17.97
CA LYS A 3 -24.53 -46.26 -17.89
C LYS A 3 -24.38 -44.85 -18.50
N ALA A 4 -24.40 -43.85 -17.63
CA ALA A 4 -23.92 -42.51 -17.93
C ALA A 4 -22.39 -42.55 -18.02
N VAL A 5 -21.83 -42.09 -19.14
CA VAL A 5 -20.39 -41.80 -19.27
C VAL A 5 -20.20 -40.36 -18.81
N CYS A 6 -19.54 -40.22 -17.66
CA CYS A 6 -19.22 -38.95 -17.03
C CYS A 6 -17.91 -38.42 -17.63
N SER A 7 -17.99 -37.55 -18.64
CA SER A 7 -16.85 -36.73 -19.07
C SER A 7 -16.75 -35.51 -18.16
N ILE A 8 -15.85 -35.56 -17.17
CA ILE A 8 -15.51 -34.39 -16.35
C ILE A 8 -14.52 -33.54 -17.13
N ILE A 9 -15.02 -32.54 -17.85
CA ILE A 9 -14.22 -31.40 -18.30
C ILE A 9 -13.95 -30.55 -17.05
N LEU A 10 -12.70 -30.52 -16.61
CA LEU A 10 -12.22 -29.69 -15.49
C LEU A 10 -12.16 -28.23 -15.95
N THR A 11 -13.33 -27.61 -16.10
CA THR A 11 -13.46 -26.20 -16.46
C THR A 11 -12.96 -25.37 -15.28
N SER A 12 -11.92 -24.58 -15.51
CA SER A 12 -11.34 -23.65 -14.54
C SER A 12 -12.44 -22.74 -14.00
N LEU A 13 -12.75 -22.88 -12.71
CA LEU A 13 -13.72 -22.04 -12.02
C LEU A 13 -13.12 -20.64 -11.83
N MET A 14 -13.16 -19.83 -12.88
CA MET A 14 -13.02 -18.39 -12.79
C MET A 14 -14.27 -17.88 -12.07
N LEU A 15 -14.13 -17.55 -10.78
CA LEU A 15 -15.14 -16.80 -10.04
C LEU A 15 -15.13 -15.35 -10.53
N THR A 16 -15.75 -15.13 -11.69
CA THR A 16 -16.18 -13.81 -12.16
C THR A 16 -17.47 -13.45 -11.44
N LEU A 17 -17.36 -12.72 -10.33
CA LEU A 17 -18.50 -12.03 -9.74
C LEU A 17 -18.78 -10.77 -10.59
N SER A 18 -19.71 -10.91 -11.53
CA SER A 18 -20.35 -9.78 -12.20
C SER A 18 -21.48 -9.25 -11.32
N SER A 19 -21.20 -8.20 -10.54
CA SER A 19 -22.24 -7.31 -10.01
C SER A 19 -22.18 -5.98 -10.75
N CYS A 20 -23.26 -5.65 -11.42
CA CYS A 20 -23.42 -4.48 -12.27
C CYS A 20 -23.38 -3.17 -11.46
N SER A 21 -22.58 -2.22 -11.97
CA SER A 21 -22.60 -0.77 -11.78
C SER A 21 -22.51 -0.16 -10.38
N THR A 22 -21.53 0.75 -10.25
CA THR A 22 -21.36 1.75 -9.17
C THR A 22 -20.55 1.32 -7.96
N THR A 23 -19.41 0.66 -8.16
CA THR A 23 -18.29 0.70 -7.20
C THR A 23 -16.97 0.49 -7.95
N GLN A 24 -16.56 1.54 -8.66
CA GLN A 24 -15.16 1.69 -9.10
C GLN A 24 -14.26 2.12 -7.93
N ASN A 25 -14.55 1.58 -6.74
CA ASN A 25 -13.67 1.53 -5.58
C ASN A 25 -13.11 0.12 -5.56
N GLN A 26 -12.09 -0.11 -6.40
CA GLN A 26 -11.27 -1.30 -6.28
C GLN A 26 -10.82 -1.42 -4.82
N ILE A 27 -11.05 -2.61 -4.28
CA ILE A 27 -10.84 -3.04 -2.90
C ILE A 27 -9.46 -2.59 -2.40
N LEU A 28 -9.42 -1.44 -1.74
CA LEU A 28 -8.37 -1.05 -0.80
C LEU A 28 -8.65 -1.85 0.48
N ASN A 29 -8.12 -3.07 0.56
CA ASN A 29 -7.98 -3.76 1.84
C ASN A 29 -6.91 -3.01 2.68
N LEU A 30 -7.29 -1.86 3.25
CA LEU A 30 -6.52 -1.11 4.24
C LEU A 30 -6.53 -1.89 5.57
N THR A 31 -5.85 -3.02 5.60
CA THR A 31 -5.67 -3.78 6.85
C THR A 31 -4.51 -3.16 7.62
N GLY A 32 -4.86 -2.16 8.42
CA GLY A 32 -3.98 -1.38 9.28
C GLY A 32 -4.41 0.08 9.26
N ALA A 33 -5.39 0.43 10.11
CA ALA A 33 -5.87 1.79 10.18
C ALA A 33 -4.76 2.68 10.78
N PRO A 34 -4.31 3.75 10.07
CA PRO A 34 -3.44 4.73 10.68
C PRO A 34 -4.19 5.45 11.80
N ILE A 35 -3.52 5.74 12.92
CA ILE A 35 -3.94 6.84 13.79
C ILE A 35 -3.58 8.11 13.01
N GLY A 36 -4.44 8.52 12.08
CA GLY A 36 -4.12 9.49 11.04
C GLY A 36 -3.54 10.78 11.63
N VAL A 37 -2.26 11.04 11.37
CA VAL A 37 -1.65 12.31 11.77
C VAL A 37 -2.17 13.40 10.85
N GLU A 38 -2.70 14.45 11.46
CA GLU A 38 -3.30 15.58 10.76
C GLU A 38 -2.66 16.89 11.20
N THR A 39 -2.48 17.79 10.24
CA THR A 39 -2.05 19.18 10.45
C THR A 39 -3.02 20.12 9.72
N ALA A 40 -2.75 21.42 9.82
CA ALA A 40 -3.49 22.41 9.04
C ALA A 40 -3.35 22.23 7.51
N LYS A 41 -2.24 21.61 7.04
CA LYS A 41 -1.92 21.48 5.61
C LYS A 41 -2.12 20.06 5.06
N TYR A 42 -1.88 19.04 5.88
CA TYR A 42 -1.80 17.66 5.43
C TYR A 42 -2.57 16.73 6.38
N LYS A 43 -3.15 15.67 5.82
CA LYS A 43 -3.71 14.55 6.58
C LYS A 43 -3.15 13.25 6.02
N VAL A 44 -2.63 12.39 6.88
CA VAL A 44 -2.22 11.03 6.47
C VAL A 44 -3.44 10.13 6.57
N SER A 45 -4.10 9.89 5.44
CA SER A 45 -5.31 9.07 5.33
C SER A 45 -4.99 7.57 5.15
N GLY A 46 -3.76 7.25 4.72
CA GLY A 46 -3.26 5.88 4.63
C GLY A 46 -1.75 5.83 4.85
N ALA A 47 -1.27 4.87 5.65
CA ALA A 47 0.16 4.59 5.76
C ALA A 47 0.42 3.13 6.12
N GLY A 48 1.36 2.51 5.42
CA GLY A 48 1.75 1.12 5.69
C GLY A 48 0.66 0.09 5.42
N GLY A 49 -0.40 0.45 4.68
CA GLY A 49 -1.42 -0.50 4.24
C GLY A 49 -0.82 -1.53 3.29
N VAL A 50 -1.10 -2.82 3.49
CA VAL A 50 -0.53 -3.89 2.66
C VAL A 50 -1.42 -4.12 1.45
N ILE A 51 -0.87 -3.86 0.26
CA ILE A 51 -1.49 -4.16 -1.03
C ILE A 51 -0.84 -5.44 -1.56
N ALA A 52 -1.55 -6.57 -1.48
CA ALA A 52 -1.00 -7.89 -1.80
C ALA A 52 -1.69 -8.55 -3.01
N SER A 53 -0.89 -9.26 -3.80
CA SER A 53 -1.32 -10.24 -4.80
C SER A 53 -0.83 -11.61 -4.36
N VAL A 54 -1.76 -12.46 -3.94
CA VAL A 54 -1.43 -13.74 -3.27
C VAL A 54 -1.72 -14.90 -4.20
N ILE A 55 -0.69 -15.70 -4.47
CA ILE A 55 -0.77 -16.95 -5.21
C ILE A 55 -0.82 -18.10 -4.20
N PRO A 56 -1.87 -18.96 -4.25
CA PRO A 56 -2.01 -20.07 -3.32
C PRO A 56 -0.74 -20.92 -3.24
N LYS A 57 -0.31 -21.24 -2.02
CA LYS A 57 0.85 -22.09 -1.73
C LYS A 57 2.20 -21.61 -2.31
N ASN A 58 2.29 -20.35 -2.77
CA ASN A 58 3.49 -19.84 -3.43
C ASN A 58 3.87 -18.44 -2.96
N ALA A 59 4.58 -18.37 -1.83
CA ALA A 59 5.05 -17.10 -1.25
C ALA A 59 6.07 -16.37 -2.14
N GLN A 60 6.84 -17.11 -2.95
CA GLN A 60 7.85 -16.57 -3.86
C GLN A 60 7.22 -15.88 -5.06
N LYS A 61 6.08 -16.35 -5.55
CA LYS A 61 5.35 -15.71 -6.66
C LYS A 61 4.23 -14.77 -6.17
N SER A 62 3.92 -14.79 -4.88
CA SER A 62 3.06 -13.80 -4.23
C SER A 62 3.84 -12.53 -3.95
N SER A 63 3.20 -11.37 -4.10
CA SER A 63 3.84 -10.07 -3.91
C SER A 63 3.01 -9.13 -3.05
N TYR A 64 3.67 -8.14 -2.46
CA TYR A 64 3.01 -7.06 -1.74
C TYR A 64 3.76 -5.74 -1.89
N ARG A 65 3.05 -4.64 -1.63
CA ARG A 65 3.57 -3.28 -1.49
C ARG A 65 2.98 -2.62 -0.25
N TYR A 66 3.69 -1.66 0.33
CA TYR A 66 3.13 -0.73 1.30
C TYR A 66 2.52 0.45 0.58
N GLY A 67 1.26 0.77 0.89
CA GLY A 67 0.52 1.92 0.36
C GLY A 67 0.49 3.09 1.34
N PHE A 68 0.50 4.30 0.78
CA PHE A 68 0.45 5.56 1.49
C PHE A 68 -0.49 6.55 0.79
N THR A 69 -1.19 7.36 1.57
CA THR A 69 -2.06 8.43 1.07
C THR A 69 -1.94 9.64 1.98
N ILE A 70 -1.65 10.80 1.38
CA ILE A 70 -1.50 12.08 2.05
C ILE A 70 -2.44 13.07 1.38
N ASP A 71 -3.48 13.49 2.09
CA ASP A 71 -4.43 14.47 1.60
C ASP A 71 -3.82 15.88 1.72
N LEU A 72 -3.83 16.62 0.61
CA LEU A 72 -3.31 17.98 0.49
C LEU A 72 -4.45 18.98 0.71
N LYS A 73 -4.62 19.43 1.97
CA LYS A 73 -5.78 20.24 2.38
C LYS A 73 -5.80 21.63 1.74
N LYS A 74 -4.65 22.15 1.34
CA LYS A 74 -4.48 23.54 0.86
C LYS A 74 -3.56 23.67 -0.36
N ALA A 75 -3.29 22.57 -1.06
CA ALA A 75 -2.43 22.58 -2.24
C ALA A 75 -2.93 21.57 -3.27
N THR A 76 -2.62 21.82 -4.54
CA THR A 76 -2.89 20.87 -5.65
C THR A 76 -1.73 19.92 -5.91
N SER A 77 -0.56 20.18 -5.32
CA SER A 77 0.62 19.33 -5.35
C SER A 77 1.61 19.76 -4.25
N VAL A 78 2.68 18.99 -4.12
CA VAL A 78 3.85 19.31 -3.28
C VAL A 78 5.11 19.15 -4.14
N SER A 79 6.23 19.70 -3.69
CA SER A 79 7.51 19.54 -4.39
C SER A 79 7.98 18.08 -4.29
N SER A 80 7.94 17.53 -3.07
CA SER A 80 8.30 16.14 -2.83
C SER A 80 7.68 15.56 -1.57
N VAL A 81 7.62 14.23 -1.52
CA VAL A 81 7.31 13.39 -0.38
C VAL A 81 8.39 12.31 -0.27
N ARG A 82 8.96 12.19 0.92
CA ARG A 82 9.86 11.12 1.33
C ARG A 82 9.24 10.35 2.48
N ILE A 83 9.25 9.02 2.40
CA ILE A 83 8.71 8.12 3.41
C ILE A 83 9.80 7.14 3.82
N GLU A 84 10.05 7.09 5.12
CA GLU A 84 11.01 6.19 5.74
C GLU A 84 10.30 5.38 6.83
N ARG A 85 10.64 4.10 6.97
CA ARG A 85 10.23 3.31 8.12
C ARG A 85 11.27 3.45 9.22
N ILE A 86 10.83 3.78 10.43
CA ILE A 86 11.66 3.79 11.64
C ILE A 86 11.75 2.36 12.17
N ASN A 87 12.96 1.82 12.23
CA ASN A 87 13.25 0.49 12.73
C ASN A 87 13.35 0.48 14.26
N LYS A 88 13.40 -0.71 14.86
CA LYS A 88 13.46 -0.87 16.33
C LYS A 88 14.71 -0.26 16.97
N ASP A 89 15.80 -0.20 16.21
CA ASP A 89 17.09 0.42 16.58
C ASP A 89 17.15 1.92 16.25
N ASN A 90 16.01 2.53 15.90
CA ASN A 90 15.88 3.91 15.42
C ASN A 90 16.57 4.22 14.08
N SER A 91 17.16 3.23 13.41
CA SER A 91 17.60 3.40 12.03
C SER A 91 16.40 3.63 11.11
N LYS A 92 16.65 4.23 9.94
CA LYS A 92 15.60 4.52 8.95
C LYS A 92 15.81 3.69 7.69
N THR A 93 14.77 2.99 7.27
CA THR A 93 14.73 2.33 5.96
C THR A 93 13.93 3.18 5.00
N LEU A 94 14.53 3.58 3.87
CA LEU A 94 13.81 4.29 2.82
C LEU A 94 12.71 3.41 2.21
N ILE A 95 11.50 3.96 2.08
CA ILE A 95 10.34 3.29 1.48
C ILE A 95 9.98 3.93 0.14
N ILE A 96 9.89 5.26 0.08
CA ILE A 96 9.64 6.05 -1.13
C ILE A 96 10.38 7.40 -1.00
N ASP A 97 11.01 7.86 -2.08
CA ASP A 97 11.51 9.23 -2.23
C ASP A 97 11.24 9.69 -3.66
N ASP A 98 10.40 10.72 -3.81
CA ASP A 98 10.13 11.35 -5.10
C ASP A 98 10.88 12.68 -5.30
N SER A 99 11.82 13.06 -4.43
CA SER A 99 12.51 14.36 -4.51
C SER A 99 13.28 14.60 -5.79
N ALA A 100 13.82 13.54 -6.42
CA ALA A 100 14.48 13.65 -7.72
C ALA A 100 13.50 13.92 -8.88
N LYS A 101 12.26 13.42 -8.76
CA LYS A 101 11.22 13.48 -9.79
C LYS A 101 9.85 13.63 -9.12
N GLY A 102 9.60 14.82 -8.58
CA GLY A 102 8.39 15.12 -7.82
C GLY A 102 7.12 14.70 -8.55
N THR A 103 6.14 14.20 -7.80
CA THR A 103 4.90 13.64 -8.35
C THR A 103 4.01 14.72 -8.94
N LYS A 104 3.77 14.68 -10.26
CA LYS A 104 3.08 15.76 -11.00
C LYS A 104 1.76 15.40 -11.64
N SER A 105 1.46 14.12 -11.82
CA SER A 105 0.31 13.67 -12.61
C SER A 105 -0.55 12.65 -11.87
N GLY A 106 -1.76 12.41 -12.38
CA GLY A 106 -2.64 11.33 -11.94
C GLY A 106 -2.29 9.95 -12.49
N SER A 107 -1.14 9.80 -13.15
CA SER A 107 -0.59 8.52 -13.57
C SER A 107 0.58 8.12 -12.68
N TRP A 108 0.76 6.81 -12.48
CA TRP A 108 1.89 6.27 -11.74
C TRP A 108 3.22 6.72 -12.36
N GLN A 109 4.06 7.31 -11.52
CA GLN A 109 5.42 7.72 -11.84
C GLN A 109 6.38 6.89 -11.00
N THR A 110 7.43 6.37 -11.62
CA THR A 110 8.48 5.63 -10.92
C THR A 110 9.26 6.56 -10.00
N GLN A 111 9.51 6.10 -8.79
CA GLN A 111 10.25 6.81 -7.75
C GLN A 111 11.40 5.96 -7.21
N SER A 112 12.19 6.56 -6.33
CA SER A 112 13.21 5.83 -5.57
C SER A 112 12.60 5.19 -4.33
N PRO A 113 13.12 4.04 -3.88
CA PRO A 113 14.04 3.13 -4.57
C PRO A 113 13.36 2.45 -5.78
N ASN A 114 14.14 1.77 -6.64
CA ASN A 114 13.61 1.14 -7.87
C ASN A 114 12.31 0.37 -7.63
N ASP A 115 11.36 0.48 -8.56
CA ASP A 115 9.99 -0.03 -8.48
C ASP A 115 9.06 0.65 -7.45
N ALA A 116 9.53 1.60 -6.63
CA ALA A 116 8.62 2.50 -5.92
C ALA A 116 7.86 3.39 -6.91
N ARG A 117 6.67 3.86 -6.54
CA ARG A 117 5.85 4.69 -7.43
C ARG A 117 4.89 5.60 -6.69
N SER A 118 4.51 6.69 -7.33
CA SER A 118 3.53 7.65 -6.81
C SER A 118 2.67 8.28 -7.92
N TYR A 119 1.51 8.80 -7.54
CA TYR A 119 0.66 9.64 -8.39
C TYR A 119 -0.17 10.61 -7.54
N LEU A 120 -0.77 11.62 -8.18
CA LEU A 120 -1.75 12.51 -7.57
C LEU A 120 -3.17 12.03 -7.86
N TRP A 121 -3.93 11.73 -6.83
CA TRP A 121 -5.36 11.48 -6.93
C TRP A 121 -6.16 12.76 -6.72
N GLY A 122 -7.32 12.89 -7.37
CA GLY A 122 -8.23 14.01 -7.19
C GLY A 122 -7.87 15.26 -8.02
N LYS A 123 -8.69 16.31 -7.89
CA LYS A 123 -8.55 17.59 -8.63
C LYS A 123 -9.01 18.76 -7.75
N GLY A 124 -8.27 19.86 -7.82
CA GLY A 124 -8.59 21.12 -7.11
C GLY A 124 -8.02 21.18 -5.69
N VAL A 125 -7.78 22.40 -5.20
CA VAL A 125 -7.25 22.64 -3.85
C VAL A 125 -8.15 22.01 -2.79
N GLY A 126 -7.58 21.26 -1.86
CA GLY A 126 -8.33 20.58 -0.79
C GLY A 126 -8.94 19.24 -1.20
N ASN A 127 -8.82 18.85 -2.47
CA ASN A 127 -9.31 17.59 -3.02
C ASN A 127 -8.24 16.88 -3.85
N VAL A 128 -6.96 17.04 -3.47
CA VAL A 128 -5.84 16.28 -4.02
C VAL A 128 -5.22 15.40 -2.95
N GLY A 129 -4.96 14.15 -3.27
CA GLY A 129 -4.17 13.23 -2.46
C GLY A 129 -2.89 12.84 -3.19
N TRP A 130 -1.75 12.93 -2.50
CA TRP A 130 -0.55 12.24 -2.96
C TRP A 130 -0.67 10.77 -2.56
N VAL A 131 -0.53 9.85 -3.52
CA VAL A 131 -0.61 8.41 -3.30
C VAL A 131 0.72 7.78 -3.65
N GLY A 132 1.27 7.00 -2.72
CA GLY A 132 2.56 6.33 -2.86
C GLY A 132 2.47 4.83 -2.64
N GLN A 133 3.29 4.08 -3.36
CA GLN A 133 3.53 2.66 -3.12
C GLN A 133 5.03 2.37 -3.06
N SER A 134 5.44 1.57 -2.07
CA SER A 134 6.80 1.04 -1.98
C SER A 134 7.14 0.17 -3.20
N PRO A 135 8.40 -0.26 -3.37
CA PRO A 135 8.74 -1.38 -4.25
C PRO A 135 7.90 -2.61 -3.95
N SER A 136 7.78 -3.49 -4.93
CA SER A 136 7.20 -4.81 -4.73
C SER A 136 8.18 -5.72 -3.99
N TYR A 137 7.64 -6.47 -3.04
CA TYR A 137 8.36 -7.47 -2.28
C TYR A 137 7.61 -8.79 -2.37
N ASN A 138 8.31 -9.92 -2.32
CA ASN A 138 7.66 -11.23 -2.29
C ASN A 138 7.19 -11.52 -0.86
N MET A 139 6.18 -12.38 -0.71
CA MET A 139 5.61 -12.67 0.62
C MET A 139 6.37 -13.74 1.39
N THR A 140 7.68 -13.91 1.14
CA THR A 140 8.53 -14.90 1.84
C THR A 140 8.92 -14.43 3.24
N LYS A 141 9.40 -15.33 4.12
CA LYS A 141 9.87 -14.95 5.46
C LYS A 141 10.96 -13.87 5.46
N SER A 142 11.85 -13.90 4.47
CA SER A 142 12.96 -12.94 4.35
C SER A 142 12.46 -11.54 3.94
N GLN A 143 11.54 -11.44 2.98
CA GLN A 143 11.09 -10.16 2.45
C GLN A 143 9.80 -9.63 3.12
N ALA A 144 9.05 -10.49 3.81
CA ALA A 144 7.85 -10.14 4.57
C ALA A 144 7.93 -10.64 6.03
N PRO A 145 8.96 -10.30 6.82
CA PRO A 145 9.08 -10.81 8.20
C PRO A 145 7.88 -10.43 9.07
N TRP A 146 7.25 -9.29 8.80
CA TRP A 146 6.02 -8.84 9.46
C TRP A 146 4.88 -9.86 9.33
N LEU A 147 4.81 -10.63 8.24
CA LEU A 147 3.74 -11.59 7.98
C LEU A 147 3.84 -12.83 8.89
N TYR A 148 5.06 -13.26 9.21
CA TYR A 148 5.33 -14.52 9.91
C TYR A 148 5.59 -14.36 11.41
N GLN A 149 5.80 -13.14 11.89
CA GLN A 149 5.90 -12.86 13.32
C GLN A 149 4.58 -13.17 14.04
N SER A 150 4.62 -13.60 15.30
CA SER A 150 3.42 -13.77 16.12
C SER A 150 2.76 -12.43 16.44
N GLY A 151 1.43 -12.43 16.56
CA GLY A 151 0.67 -11.25 16.99
C GLY A 151 0.63 -10.11 15.96
N ASN A 152 0.27 -8.92 16.44
CA ASN A 152 0.21 -7.72 15.61
C ASN A 152 1.63 -7.24 15.29
N THR A 153 1.83 -6.77 14.05
CA THR A 153 3.08 -6.07 13.69
C THR A 153 2.85 -4.57 13.80
N LYS A 154 3.65 -3.90 14.62
CA LYS A 154 3.66 -2.43 14.71
C LYS A 154 4.77 -1.88 13.80
N GLN A 155 4.45 -0.87 13.03
CA GLN A 155 5.39 -0.13 12.19
C GLN A 155 5.23 1.36 12.45
N THR A 156 6.31 2.11 12.30
CA THR A 156 6.30 3.57 12.40
C THR A 156 6.95 4.13 11.15
N TYR A 157 6.29 5.11 10.53
CA TYR A 157 6.77 5.77 9.32
C TYR A 157 7.02 7.25 9.59
N LEU A 158 8.15 7.76 9.13
CA LEU A 158 8.46 9.17 9.04
C LEU A 158 8.10 9.65 7.64
N ILE A 159 7.20 10.62 7.54
CA ILE A 159 6.74 11.20 6.29
C ILE A 159 7.24 12.64 6.25
N THR A 160 8.13 12.93 5.32
CA THR A 160 8.69 14.26 5.08
C THR A 160 8.09 14.83 3.80
N ILE A 161 7.45 15.99 3.90
CA ILE A 161 6.76 16.66 2.81
C ILE A 161 7.44 18.02 2.59
N THR A 162 7.90 18.27 1.38
CA THR A 162 8.43 19.58 0.96
C THR A 162 7.39 20.26 0.10
N ASP A 163 6.86 21.39 0.55
CA ASP A 163 5.91 22.15 -0.26
C ASP A 163 6.59 22.87 -1.44
N LEU A 164 5.79 23.47 -2.31
CA LEU A 164 6.29 24.14 -3.52
C LEU A 164 7.14 25.38 -3.21
N GLN A 165 7.09 25.90 -1.98
CA GLN A 165 7.92 27.00 -1.51
C GLN A 165 9.20 26.51 -0.82
N GLY A 166 9.44 25.18 -0.80
CA GLY A 166 10.60 24.58 -0.16
C GLY A 166 10.45 24.38 1.35
N LYS A 167 9.29 24.70 1.95
CA LYS A 167 9.09 24.48 3.38
C LYS A 167 8.84 22.99 3.66
N VAL A 168 9.61 22.47 4.61
CA VAL A 168 9.57 21.06 5.01
C VAL A 168 8.62 20.87 6.18
N SER A 169 7.82 19.81 6.13
CA SER A 169 6.96 19.33 7.22
C SER A 169 7.19 17.84 7.44
N THR A 170 7.22 17.41 8.70
CA THR A 170 7.48 16.01 9.06
C THR A 170 6.35 15.47 9.92
N LEU A 171 5.85 14.30 9.58
CA LEU A 171 4.76 13.60 10.27
C LEU A 171 5.21 12.18 10.64
N THR A 172 4.95 11.75 11.88
CA THR A 172 5.28 10.40 12.35
C THR A 172 4.02 9.57 12.44
N GLN A 173 3.87 8.58 11.57
CA GLN A 173 2.66 7.75 11.48
C GLN A 173 2.90 6.34 12.03
N HIS A 174 2.14 5.97 13.06
CA HIS A 174 2.11 4.59 13.56
C HIS A 174 1.08 3.76 12.79
N THR A 175 1.44 2.51 12.49
CA THR A 175 0.62 1.53 11.76
C THR A 175 0.64 0.19 12.48
N ILE A 176 -0.50 -0.48 12.52
CA ILE A 176 -0.63 -1.82 13.09
C ILE A 176 -1.15 -2.75 12.00
N ILE A 177 -0.40 -3.80 11.67
CA ILE A 177 -0.89 -4.91 10.84
C ILE A 177 -1.45 -5.98 11.79
N PRO A 178 -2.79 -6.19 11.81
CA PRO A 178 -3.40 -7.10 12.78
C PRO A 178 -3.02 -8.57 12.57
N LYS A 179 -2.94 -9.33 13.66
CA LYS A 179 -2.68 -10.78 13.62
C LYS A 179 -3.70 -11.54 12.76
N ASN A 180 -4.96 -11.12 12.78
CA ASN A 180 -6.05 -11.78 12.04
C ASN A 180 -5.88 -11.58 10.52
N THR A 181 -5.50 -10.38 10.09
CA THR A 181 -5.14 -10.11 8.69
C THR A 181 -3.98 -11.01 8.23
N LYS A 182 -2.93 -11.12 9.05
CA LYS A 182 -1.77 -11.97 8.74
C LYS A 182 -2.18 -13.44 8.61
N ALA A 183 -3.09 -13.91 9.45
CA ALA A 183 -3.62 -15.28 9.38
C ALA A 183 -4.33 -15.56 8.05
N VAL A 184 -5.10 -14.61 7.51
CA VAL A 184 -5.76 -14.76 6.19
C VAL A 184 -4.71 -14.96 5.08
N TYR A 185 -3.67 -14.12 5.03
CA TYR A 185 -2.60 -14.28 4.06
C TYR A 185 -1.85 -15.61 4.23
N LEU A 186 -1.51 -15.98 5.47
CA LEU A 186 -0.82 -17.23 5.76
C LEU A 186 -1.66 -18.47 5.42
N GLN A 187 -2.98 -18.41 5.53
CA GLN A 187 -3.86 -19.51 5.16
C GLN A 187 -3.83 -19.78 3.65
N ILE A 188 -3.76 -18.74 2.82
CA ILE A 188 -3.66 -18.88 1.36
C ILE A 188 -2.28 -19.38 0.95
N LEU A 189 -1.23 -18.98 1.67
CA LEU A 189 0.17 -19.33 1.38
C LEU A 189 0.60 -20.73 1.85
N ARG A 190 -0.24 -21.44 2.61
CA ARG A 190 -0.02 -22.81 3.09
C ARG A 190 -0.72 -23.81 2.18
#